data_AF-A0A175JJC5-F1
#
_entry.id   AF-A0A175JJC5-F1
#
_cell.length_a   1.000
_cell.length_b   1.000
_cell.length_c   1.000
_cell.angle_alpha   90.00
_cell.angle_beta   90.00
_cell.angle_gamma   90.00
#
_symmetry.space_group_name_H-M   'P 1'
#
loop_
_entity.id
_entity.type
_entity.pdbx_description
1 polymer ?
#
loop_
_entity_poly.entity_id
_entity_poly.type
_entity_poly.pdbx_seq_one_letter_code
_entity_poly.pdbx_strand_id
1 'polypeptide(L)'
;MYKFDNAEIEKEQTTLHIPKDCYFYLTGHFQFEVLKGDVYVNGIKALKGNHCIEQSHFSPAIPFVCKTNADIQFKPLTTTCEELYELPNSYLMKETTKEDTLLSSNAFTFGGIRIVNKSLANKMNIPKNWRKVIQRIKNTAKQGVVRVGVVGGKGCGKSTFVNLLKNSLVEDNKVCIIDVDPGQPFCGKIGTFSLIICDKQNFNEPYISKTFYEEYNFVI
;
A
#
# COMPACT_ATOMS: atom_id res chain seq x y z
N MET A 1 15.30 -12.09 2.27
CA MET A 1 15.24 -10.62 2.14
C MET A 1 16.09 -10.22 0.95
N TYR A 2 15.55 -9.39 0.06
CA TYR A 2 16.28 -8.87 -1.11
C TYR A 2 17.36 -7.87 -0.65
N LYS A 3 18.51 -7.84 -1.33
CA LYS A 3 19.68 -7.06 -0.90
C LYS A 3 19.89 -5.73 -1.63
N PHE A 4 19.08 -5.42 -2.65
CA PHE A 4 19.17 -4.17 -3.42
C PHE A 4 20.53 -3.89 -4.11
N ASP A 5 21.42 -4.89 -4.18
CA ASP A 5 22.75 -4.76 -4.78
C ASP A 5 22.71 -4.61 -6.31
N ASN A 6 21.62 -5.07 -6.95
CA ASN A 6 21.44 -5.07 -8.40
C ASN A 6 20.19 -4.26 -8.79
N ALA A 7 20.36 -2.96 -8.98
CA ALA A 7 19.30 -2.05 -9.42
C ALA A 7 19.73 -1.35 -10.72
N GLU A 8 18.85 -1.31 -11.70
CA GLU A 8 19.04 -0.49 -12.90
C GLU A 8 18.43 0.88 -12.64
N ILE A 9 19.28 1.91 -12.62
CA ILE A 9 18.88 3.28 -12.27
C ILE A 9 18.89 4.12 -13.54
N GLU A 10 17.75 4.68 -13.88
CA GLU A 10 17.57 5.66 -14.93
C GLU A 10 17.09 6.99 -14.35
N LYS A 11 17.11 8.07 -15.14
CA LYS A 11 17.01 9.47 -14.69
C LYS A 11 15.92 9.81 -13.65
N GLU A 12 14.80 9.07 -13.60
CA GLU A 12 13.74 9.25 -12.61
C GLU A 12 13.10 7.93 -12.17
N GLN A 13 13.74 6.79 -12.46
CA GLN A 13 13.15 5.49 -12.23
C GLN A 13 14.21 4.45 -11.87
N THR A 14 13.83 3.51 -11.03
CA THR A 14 14.66 2.36 -10.67
C THR A 14 13.93 1.09 -11.03
N THR A 15 14.58 0.22 -11.79
CA THR A 15 14.12 -1.16 -12.01
C THR A 15 14.89 -2.10 -11.09
N LEU A 16 14.16 -2.87 -10.29
CA LEU A 16 14.72 -3.92 -9.44
C LEU A 16 14.49 -5.29 -10.07
N HIS A 17 15.57 -6.06 -10.21
CA HIS A 17 15.53 -7.45 -10.65
C HIS A 17 15.56 -8.37 -9.43
N ILE A 18 14.39 -8.83 -9.03
CA ILE A 18 14.20 -9.52 -7.76
C ILE A 18 14.10 -11.03 -8.02
N PRO A 19 14.99 -11.84 -7.43
CA PRO A 19 14.89 -13.29 -7.54
C PRO A 19 13.62 -13.84 -6.91
N LYS A 20 13.23 -15.04 -7.35
CA LYS A 20 12.14 -15.81 -6.77
C LYS A 20 12.28 -15.96 -5.25
N ASP A 21 11.14 -15.94 -4.55
CA ASP A 21 10.99 -16.12 -3.10
C ASP A 21 11.73 -15.07 -2.25
N CYS A 22 12.04 -13.92 -2.86
CA CYS A 22 12.54 -12.75 -2.14
C CYS A 22 11.41 -11.84 -1.64
N TYR A 23 11.72 -11.07 -0.61
CA TYR A 23 10.84 -10.06 -0.04
C TYR A 23 11.65 -8.86 0.43
N PHE A 24 11.00 -7.71 0.49
CA PHE A 24 11.56 -6.46 0.99
C PHE A 24 10.44 -5.53 1.44
N TYR A 25 10.81 -4.45 2.12
CA TYR A 25 9.86 -3.47 2.65
C TYR A 25 10.27 -2.08 2.20
N LEU A 26 9.29 -1.34 1.68
CA LEU A 26 9.47 0.04 1.28
C LEU A 26 8.51 0.93 2.07
N THR A 27 8.91 2.18 2.28
CA THR A 27 8.04 3.26 2.76
C THR A 27 8.29 4.52 1.94
N GLY A 28 7.29 5.40 1.88
CA GLY A 28 7.39 6.71 1.24
C GLY A 28 6.29 6.98 0.23
N HIS A 29 6.62 7.75 -0.80
CA HIS A 29 5.72 8.26 -1.83
C HIS A 29 6.25 7.88 -3.21
N PHE A 30 5.64 6.89 -3.85
CA PHE A 30 6.11 6.36 -5.11
C PHE A 30 5.02 5.65 -5.91
N GLN A 31 5.28 5.53 -7.19
CA GLN A 31 4.60 4.65 -8.11
C GLN A 31 5.43 3.40 -8.34
N PHE A 32 4.77 2.29 -8.59
CA PHE A 32 5.43 1.08 -9.06
C PHE A 32 4.61 0.36 -10.13
N GLU A 33 5.32 -0.33 -11.02
CA GLU A 33 4.76 -1.23 -12.02
C GLU A 33 5.49 -2.57 -11.96
N VAL A 34 4.73 -3.66 -11.95
CA VAL A 34 5.27 -5.01 -12.08
C VAL A 34 5.40 -5.33 -13.58
N LEU A 35 6.61 -5.22 -14.10
CA LEU A 35 6.91 -5.49 -15.51
C LEU A 35 6.89 -7.00 -15.79
N LYS A 36 7.33 -7.79 -14.81
CA LYS A 36 7.42 -9.26 -14.92
C LYS A 36 7.24 -9.92 -13.56
N GLY A 37 6.64 -11.11 -13.57
CA GLY A 37 6.58 -12.01 -12.42
C GLY A 37 5.37 -11.79 -11.52
N ASP A 38 5.29 -12.60 -10.47
CA ASP A 38 4.20 -12.60 -9.49
C ASP A 38 4.65 -11.89 -8.23
N VAL A 39 4.20 -10.65 -8.08
CA VAL A 39 4.52 -9.78 -6.94
C VAL A 39 3.28 -9.59 -6.08
N TYR A 40 3.46 -9.72 -4.77
CA TYR A 40 2.42 -9.51 -3.78
C TYR A 40 2.78 -8.30 -2.93
N VAL A 41 1.93 -7.27 -2.96
CA VAL A 41 2.06 -6.04 -2.18
C VAL A 41 1.05 -6.07 -1.05
N ASN A 42 1.53 -5.92 0.18
CA ASN A 42 0.71 -6.11 1.38
C ASN A 42 -0.08 -7.44 1.35
N GLY A 43 0.52 -8.50 0.80
CA GLY A 43 -0.06 -9.84 0.67
C GLY A 43 -1.15 -10.02 -0.38
N ILE A 44 -1.44 -8.99 -1.20
CA ILE A 44 -2.34 -9.08 -2.36
C ILE A 44 -1.51 -9.09 -3.65
N LYS A 45 -1.87 -9.94 -4.61
CA LYS A 45 -1.18 -9.96 -5.92
C LYS A 45 -1.39 -8.61 -6.61
N ALA A 46 -0.29 -7.95 -6.99
CA ALA A 46 -0.35 -6.73 -7.78
C ALA A 46 -0.88 -7.05 -9.17
N LEU A 47 -1.89 -6.30 -9.60
CA LEU A 47 -2.40 -6.38 -10.97
C LEU A 47 -1.47 -5.67 -11.95
N LYS A 48 -1.64 -5.91 -13.25
CA LYS A 48 -0.90 -5.19 -14.28
C LYS A 48 -1.26 -3.70 -14.26
N GLY A 49 -0.26 -2.85 -14.49
CA GLY A 49 -0.40 -1.40 -14.56
C GLY A 49 0.29 -0.67 -13.41
N ASN A 50 0.14 0.65 -13.41
CA ASN A 50 0.76 1.54 -12.43
C ASN A 50 -0.05 1.58 -11.14
N HIS A 51 0.66 1.37 -10.02
CA HIS A 51 0.11 1.47 -8.68
C HIS A 51 0.75 2.65 -7.95
N CYS A 52 -0.05 3.38 -7.19
CA CYS A 52 0.43 4.44 -6.32
C CYS A 52 0.57 3.91 -4.89
N ILE A 53 1.63 4.35 -4.21
CA ILE A 53 1.83 4.22 -2.77
C ILE A 53 2.19 5.61 -2.24
N GLU A 54 1.29 6.14 -1.44
CA GLU A 54 1.49 7.33 -0.62
C GLU A 54 1.20 6.95 0.83
N GLN A 55 2.24 7.04 1.66
CA GLN A 55 2.18 6.70 3.08
C GLN A 55 2.53 7.89 3.94
N SER A 56 1.85 8.04 5.08
CA SER A 56 2.32 8.95 6.12
C SER A 56 3.57 8.33 6.75
N HIS A 57 4.39 9.20 7.33
CA HIS A 57 5.57 8.77 8.07
C HIS A 57 5.26 7.91 9.32
N PHE A 58 3.99 7.75 9.71
CA PHE A 58 3.56 6.95 10.87
C PHE A 58 3.13 5.53 10.51
N SER A 59 3.05 5.21 9.21
CA SER A 59 2.61 3.89 8.78
C SER A 59 3.75 2.90 8.65
N PRO A 60 3.48 1.62 8.96
CA PRO A 60 4.46 0.57 8.74
C PRO A 60 4.82 0.48 7.25
N ALA A 61 6.09 0.17 6.99
CA ALA A 61 6.58 -0.13 5.65
C ALA A 61 5.74 -1.23 4.98
N ILE A 62 5.49 -1.08 3.68
CA ILE A 62 4.70 -2.00 2.89
C ILE A 62 5.57 -3.19 2.47
N PRO A 63 5.15 -4.43 2.74
CA PRO A 63 5.86 -5.61 2.28
C PRO A 63 5.60 -5.88 0.80
N PHE A 64 6.68 -6.15 0.09
CA PHE A 64 6.69 -6.72 -1.26
C PHE A 64 7.21 -8.16 -1.17
N VAL A 65 6.51 -9.10 -1.78
CA VAL A 65 6.90 -10.52 -1.84
C VAL A 65 6.84 -11.00 -3.28
N CYS A 66 7.98 -11.45 -3.82
CA CYS A 66 8.10 -11.94 -5.18
C CYS A 66 8.06 -13.47 -5.17
N LYS A 67 7.04 -14.08 -5.78
CA LYS A 67 6.86 -15.55 -5.85
C LYS A 67 7.52 -16.19 -7.07
N THR A 68 7.92 -15.38 -8.03
CA THR A 68 8.74 -15.74 -9.18
C THR A 68 9.84 -14.70 -9.35
N ASN A 69 10.75 -14.92 -10.30
CA ASN A 69 11.67 -13.86 -10.71
C ASN A 69 10.84 -12.69 -11.25
N ALA A 70 11.04 -11.52 -10.67
CA ALA A 70 10.22 -10.35 -10.92
C ALA A 70 11.07 -9.14 -11.26
N ASP A 71 10.57 -8.37 -12.22
CA ASP A 71 11.13 -7.07 -12.59
C ASP A 71 10.10 -6.03 -12.17
N ILE A 72 10.48 -5.12 -11.27
CA ILE A 72 9.59 -4.09 -10.74
C ILE A 72 10.24 -2.74 -10.97
N GLN A 73 9.52 -1.87 -11.67
CA GLN A 73 9.91 -0.49 -11.86
C GLN A 73 9.30 0.37 -10.76
N PHE A 74 10.09 1.27 -10.22
CA PHE A 74 9.69 2.25 -9.21
C PHE A 74 10.00 3.66 -9.69
N LYS A 75 9.07 4.57 -9.46
CA LYS A 75 9.22 6.01 -9.73
C LYS A 75 8.80 6.78 -8.49
N PRO A 76 9.63 7.65 -7.91
CA PRO A 76 9.19 8.48 -6.79
C PRO A 76 8.16 9.49 -7.24
N LEU A 77 7.22 9.79 -6.35
CA LEU A 77 6.28 10.88 -6.54
C LEU A 77 6.99 12.18 -6.17
N THR A 78 7.30 13.00 -7.18
CA THR A 78 7.94 14.31 -7.01
C THR A 78 6.96 15.41 -6.58
N THR A 79 5.67 15.08 -6.44
CA THR A 79 4.68 15.95 -5.82
C THR A 79 4.98 16.10 -4.33
N THR A 80 5.77 17.12 -4.06
CA THR A 80 5.74 18.00 -2.89
C THR A 80 4.51 17.81 -2.00
N CYS A 81 4.61 16.91 -1.02
CA CYS A 81 4.12 17.28 0.31
C CYS A 81 5.12 18.28 0.88
N GLU A 82 5.18 19.49 0.31
CA GLU A 82 5.83 20.67 0.89
C GLU A 82 5.37 20.88 2.34
N GLU A 83 4.16 20.42 2.68
CA GLU A 83 3.57 20.44 4.03
C GLU A 83 4.23 19.47 5.05
N LEU A 84 5.05 18.49 4.64
CA LEU A 84 5.70 17.53 5.55
C LEU A 84 7.19 17.82 5.82
N TYR A 85 7.81 18.74 5.07
CA TYR A 85 9.23 19.09 5.22
C TYR A 85 9.57 19.84 6.52
N GLU A 86 8.58 20.27 7.30
CA GLU A 86 8.78 20.94 8.59
C GLU A 86 8.90 19.99 9.79
N LEU A 87 8.81 18.66 9.60
CA LEU A 87 8.98 17.73 10.71
C LEU A 87 10.47 17.63 11.12
N PRO A 88 10.83 17.82 12.40
CA PRO A 88 12.23 17.89 12.80
C PRO A 88 13.02 16.61 12.43
N ASN A 89 14.26 16.77 11.96
CA ASN A 89 15.17 15.67 11.56
C ASN A 89 15.31 14.54 12.59
N SER A 90 15.10 14.83 13.88
CA SER A 90 15.07 13.84 14.97
C SER A 90 13.94 12.81 14.87
N TYR A 91 12.87 13.11 14.13
CA TYR A 91 11.72 12.22 13.91
C TYR A 91 11.93 11.31 12.69
N LEU A 92 12.61 11.80 11.66
CA LEU A 92 12.91 11.03 10.43
C LEU A 92 13.89 9.87 10.66
N MET A 93 14.66 9.90 11.75
CA MET A 93 15.76 8.99 12.06
C MET A 93 15.40 7.85 13.04
N LYS A 94 14.17 7.80 13.56
CA LYS A 94 13.80 6.80 14.59
C LYS A 94 13.54 5.40 14.04
N GLU A 95 13.14 5.28 12.78
CA GLU A 95 12.80 3.98 12.16
C GLU A 95 13.81 3.50 11.11
N THR A 96 14.65 4.37 10.58
CA THR A 96 15.65 4.03 9.56
C THR A 96 17.04 4.02 10.13
N THR A 97 17.77 2.93 9.90
CA THR A 97 19.18 2.87 10.26
C THR A 97 20.03 3.66 9.25
N LYS A 98 21.27 3.98 9.61
CA LYS A 98 22.25 4.54 8.65
C LYS A 98 22.43 3.65 7.43
N GLU A 99 22.36 2.34 7.64
CA GLU A 99 22.44 1.32 6.58
C GLU A 99 21.23 1.41 5.65
N ASP A 100 20.00 1.45 6.19
CA ASP A 100 18.78 1.62 5.38
C ASP A 100 18.82 2.92 4.55
N THR A 101 19.34 3.99 5.15
CA THR A 101 19.48 5.30 4.48
C THR A 101 20.45 5.20 3.31
N LEU A 102 21.62 4.59 3.52
CA LEU A 102 22.64 4.39 2.48
C LEU A 102 22.13 3.49 1.35
N LEU A 103 21.45 2.39 1.69
CA LEU A 103 20.83 1.50 0.70
C LEU A 103 19.78 2.25 -0.13
N SER A 104 18.94 3.03 0.53
CA SER A 104 17.90 3.83 -0.15
C SER A 104 18.52 4.83 -1.10
N SER A 105 19.58 5.55 -0.69
CA SER A 105 20.27 6.50 -1.58
C SER A 105 20.96 5.82 -2.76
N ASN A 106 21.39 4.56 -2.60
CA ASN A 106 22.03 3.81 -3.68
C ASN A 106 21.01 3.25 -4.68
N ALA A 107 19.89 2.70 -4.20
CA ALA A 107 18.89 2.07 -5.06
C ALA A 107 17.85 3.06 -5.61
N PHE A 108 17.55 4.13 -4.87
CA PHE A 108 16.53 5.13 -5.19
C PHE A 108 17.11 6.54 -5.05
N THR A 109 17.96 6.90 -6.00
CA THR A 109 18.74 8.16 -5.99
C THR A 109 17.90 9.45 -6.05
N PHE A 110 16.59 9.33 -6.32
CA PHE A 110 15.70 10.45 -6.61
C PHE A 110 14.79 10.84 -5.42
N GLY A 111 15.07 10.33 -4.21
CA GLY A 111 14.30 10.62 -3.00
C GLY A 111 12.92 9.95 -2.99
N GLY A 112 12.14 10.15 -1.93
CA GLY A 112 10.74 9.69 -1.85
C GLY A 112 10.53 8.19 -1.55
N ILE A 113 11.51 7.33 -1.80
CA ILE A 113 11.44 5.88 -1.49
C ILE A 113 12.50 5.53 -0.44
N ARG A 114 12.10 4.77 0.58
CA ARG A 114 12.99 4.31 1.64
C ARG A 114 12.88 2.80 1.82
N ILE A 115 14.02 2.14 1.89
CA ILE A 115 14.17 0.72 2.25
C ILE A 115 14.12 0.62 3.77
N VAL A 116 13.46 -0.42 4.28
CA VAL A 116 13.41 -0.69 5.73
C VAL A 116 13.73 -2.15 6.00
N ASN A 117 14.95 -2.44 6.48
CA ASN A 117 15.33 -3.80 6.86
C ASN A 117 14.72 -4.24 8.20
N LYS A 118 14.54 -3.29 9.13
CA LYS A 118 14.00 -3.54 10.49
C LYS A 118 12.61 -2.91 10.67
N SER A 119 11.61 -3.42 9.98
CA SER A 119 10.23 -2.94 10.14
C SER A 119 9.44 -3.77 11.17
N LEU A 120 8.52 -3.13 11.91
CA LEU A 120 7.42 -3.84 12.58
C LEU A 120 6.56 -4.64 11.58
N ALA A 121 6.57 -4.27 10.29
CA ALA A 121 5.97 -5.02 9.19
C ALA A 121 6.61 -6.40 8.96
N ASN A 122 7.82 -6.67 9.46
CA ASN A 122 8.38 -8.03 9.53
C ASN A 122 7.47 -9.00 10.32
N LYS A 123 6.50 -8.48 11.09
CA LYS A 123 5.47 -9.25 11.81
C LYS A 123 4.09 -9.22 11.14
N MET A 124 3.87 -8.43 10.08
CA MET A 124 2.58 -8.40 9.36
C MET A 124 2.40 -9.65 8.50
N ASN A 125 2.04 -10.75 9.14
CA ASN A 125 1.46 -11.90 8.46
C ASN A 125 -0.05 -11.75 8.44
N ILE A 126 -0.65 -11.61 7.25
CA ILE A 126 -2.11 -11.66 7.10
C ILE A 126 -2.59 -12.98 7.74
N PRO A 127 -3.45 -12.92 8.76
CA PRO A 127 -3.93 -14.11 9.44
C PRO A 127 -4.59 -15.12 8.48
N LYS A 128 -4.35 -16.42 8.69
CA LYS A 128 -4.88 -17.48 7.81
C LYS A 128 -6.41 -17.44 7.70
N ASN A 129 -7.10 -17.13 8.80
CA ASN A 129 -8.54 -16.95 8.84
C ASN A 129 -9.01 -15.76 7.98
N TRP A 130 -8.29 -14.64 7.97
CA TRP A 130 -8.62 -13.51 7.08
C TRP A 130 -8.54 -13.93 5.61
N ARG A 131 -7.50 -14.65 5.21
CA ARG A 131 -7.37 -15.17 3.84
C ARG A 131 -8.54 -16.08 3.46
N LYS A 132 -8.96 -16.98 4.37
CA LYS A 132 -10.12 -17.86 4.15
C LYS A 132 -11.42 -17.07 3.97
N VAL A 133 -11.65 -16.06 4.80
CA VAL A 133 -12.85 -15.21 4.72
C VAL A 133 -12.85 -14.40 3.42
N ILE A 134 -11.73 -13.78 3.06
CA ILE A 134 -11.60 -13.04 1.79
C ILE A 134 -11.90 -13.96 0.61
N GLN A 135 -11.33 -15.17 0.58
CA GLN A 135 -11.59 -16.13 -0.50
C GLN A 135 -13.07 -16.55 -0.56
N ARG A 136 -13.71 -16.77 0.58
CA ARG A 136 -15.16 -17.05 0.62
C ARG A 136 -15.96 -15.90 0.02
N ILE A 137 -15.67 -14.66 0.42
CA ILE A 137 -16.34 -13.46 -0.11
C ILE A 137 -16.11 -13.33 -1.62
N LYS A 138 -14.87 -13.51 -2.11
CA LYS A 138 -14.56 -13.52 -3.55
C LYS A 138 -15.41 -14.54 -4.30
N ASN A 139 -15.52 -15.76 -3.79
CA ASN A 139 -16.29 -16.81 -4.44
C ASN A 139 -17.79 -16.50 -4.46
N THR A 140 -18.33 -15.91 -3.39
CA THR A 140 -19.73 -15.46 -3.36
C THR A 140 -19.96 -14.29 -4.31
N ALA A 141 -19.02 -13.33 -4.41
CA ALA A 141 -19.11 -12.19 -5.31
C ALA A 141 -19.19 -12.59 -6.80
N LYS A 142 -18.57 -13.72 -7.17
CA LYS A 142 -18.71 -14.29 -8.52
C LYS A 142 -20.14 -14.72 -8.87
N GLN A 143 -21.00 -14.93 -7.87
CA GLN A 143 -22.39 -15.37 -8.05
C GLN A 143 -23.38 -14.20 -8.05
N GLY A 144 -22.93 -12.98 -7.74
CA GLY A 144 -23.77 -11.79 -7.69
C GLY A 144 -23.30 -10.76 -6.65
N VAL A 145 -24.13 -9.75 -6.42
CA VAL A 145 -23.82 -8.65 -5.49
C VAL A 145 -23.75 -9.15 -4.05
N VAL A 146 -22.64 -8.86 -3.36
CA VAL A 146 -22.42 -9.20 -1.95
C VAL A 146 -22.27 -7.93 -1.13
N ARG A 147 -22.96 -7.87 0.02
CA ARG A 147 -22.81 -6.81 1.02
C ARG A 147 -22.12 -7.40 2.25
N VAL A 148 -21.04 -6.77 2.70
CA VAL A 148 -20.22 -7.23 3.82
C VAL A 148 -20.14 -6.15 4.87
N GLY A 149 -20.58 -6.46 6.09
CA GLY A 149 -20.34 -5.62 7.26
C GLY A 149 -19.05 -6.03 7.97
N VAL A 150 -18.17 -5.05 8.24
CA VAL A 150 -16.93 -5.28 9.01
C VAL A 150 -17.03 -4.52 10.33
N VAL A 151 -17.08 -5.26 11.44
CA VAL A 151 -17.28 -4.72 12.79
C VAL A 151 -16.17 -5.16 13.75
N GLY A 152 -15.92 -4.37 14.79
CA GLY A 152 -14.90 -4.66 15.80
C GLY A 152 -14.43 -3.42 16.57
N GLY A 153 -13.71 -3.64 17.67
CA GLY A 153 -13.21 -2.58 18.55
C GLY A 153 -12.16 -1.65 17.90
N LYS A 154 -11.77 -0.60 18.62
CA LYS A 154 -10.70 0.31 18.20
C LYS A 154 -9.37 -0.45 18.12
N GLY A 155 -8.61 -0.26 17.04
CA GLY A 155 -7.28 -0.87 16.87
C GLY A 155 -7.26 -2.36 16.50
N CYS A 156 -8.40 -3.03 16.24
CA CYS A 156 -8.41 -4.46 15.90
C CYS A 156 -8.08 -4.78 14.42
N GLY A 157 -7.70 -3.78 13.62
CA GLY A 157 -7.28 -3.98 12.22
C GLY A 157 -8.41 -3.97 11.17
N LYS A 158 -9.58 -3.39 11.48
CA LYS A 158 -10.71 -3.29 10.52
C LYS A 158 -10.31 -2.65 9.20
N SER A 159 -9.68 -1.47 9.24
CA SER A 159 -9.25 -0.73 8.05
C SER A 159 -8.22 -1.53 7.24
N THR A 160 -7.34 -2.26 7.91
CA THR A 160 -6.40 -3.19 7.26
C THR A 160 -7.15 -4.31 6.55
N PHE A 161 -8.12 -4.95 7.20
CA PHE A 161 -8.94 -6.00 6.59
C PHE A 161 -9.74 -5.47 5.39
N VAL A 162 -10.39 -4.31 5.52
CA VAL A 162 -11.14 -3.66 4.43
C VAL A 162 -10.22 -3.37 3.25
N ASN A 163 -9.01 -2.84 3.49
CA ASN A 163 -8.06 -2.56 2.42
C ASN A 163 -7.60 -3.85 1.70
N LEU A 164 -7.33 -4.92 2.45
CA LEU A 164 -7.01 -6.24 1.89
C LEU A 164 -8.18 -6.82 1.07
N LEU A 165 -9.40 -6.75 1.60
CA LEU A 165 -10.60 -7.26 0.95
C LEU A 165 -10.90 -6.48 -0.34
N LYS A 166 -10.85 -5.15 -0.29
CA LYS A 166 -11.00 -4.26 -1.44
C LYS A 166 -10.00 -4.62 -2.54
N ASN A 167 -8.70 -4.59 -2.23
CA ASN A 167 -7.66 -4.88 -3.23
C ASN A 167 -7.73 -6.31 -3.79
N SER A 168 -8.37 -7.24 -3.07
CA SER A 168 -8.62 -8.60 -3.53
C SER A 168 -9.82 -8.74 -4.48
N LEU A 169 -10.74 -7.77 -4.49
CA LEU A 169 -12.02 -7.84 -5.22
C LEU A 169 -12.05 -6.95 -6.48
N VAL A 170 -11.32 -5.83 -6.48
CA VAL A 170 -11.34 -4.82 -7.55
C VAL A 170 -10.88 -5.31 -8.93
N GLU A 171 -10.23 -6.47 -9.00
CA GLU A 171 -9.86 -7.12 -10.27
C GLU A 171 -11.09 -7.47 -11.12
N ASP A 172 -12.11 -8.02 -10.48
CA ASP A 172 -13.30 -8.56 -11.16
C ASP A 172 -14.57 -7.73 -10.87
N ASN A 173 -14.49 -6.74 -9.97
CA ASN A 173 -15.66 -6.07 -9.41
C ASN A 173 -15.44 -4.58 -9.20
N LYS A 174 -16.50 -3.77 -9.29
CA LYS A 174 -16.55 -2.46 -8.64
C LYS A 174 -16.87 -2.66 -7.16
N VAL A 175 -16.02 -2.14 -6.27
CA VAL A 175 -16.17 -2.27 -4.82
C VAL A 175 -16.65 -0.95 -4.25
N CYS A 176 -17.85 -0.95 -3.67
CA CYS A 176 -18.37 0.20 -2.95
C CYS A 176 -18.04 0.07 -1.46
N ILE A 177 -17.44 1.11 -0.87
CA ILE A 177 -17.15 1.19 0.56
C ILE A 177 -18.02 2.28 1.15
N ILE A 178 -18.81 1.90 2.16
CA ILE A 178 -19.56 2.83 3.02
C ILE A 178 -18.79 2.91 4.33
N ASP A 179 -18.29 4.09 4.66
CA ASP A 179 -17.61 4.37 5.90
C ASP A 179 -18.54 5.09 6.87
N VAL A 180 -18.74 4.45 8.01
CA VAL A 180 -19.67 4.87 9.07
C VAL A 180 -18.95 5.26 10.36
N ASP A 181 -17.62 5.41 10.34
CA ASP A 181 -16.82 5.85 11.49
C ASP A 181 -16.39 7.32 11.33
N PRO A 182 -17.15 8.29 11.87
CA PRO A 182 -16.80 9.70 11.76
C PRO A 182 -15.56 10.09 12.58
N GLY A 183 -15.12 9.25 13.53
CA GLY A 183 -13.99 9.54 14.41
C GLY A 183 -12.64 9.19 13.79
N GLN A 184 -12.60 8.15 12.94
CA GLN A 184 -11.41 7.76 12.19
C GLN A 184 -11.82 7.31 10.78
N PRO A 185 -12.20 8.27 9.91
CA PRO A 185 -12.72 7.93 8.60
C PRO A 185 -11.68 7.18 7.78
N PHE A 186 -12.15 6.15 7.07
CA PHE A 186 -11.43 5.48 6.03
C PHE A 186 -11.31 6.42 4.83
N CYS A 187 -12.40 6.85 4.21
CA CYS A 187 -12.32 7.48 2.88
C CYS A 187 -12.90 8.89 2.79
N GLY A 188 -12.97 9.61 3.92
CA GLY A 188 -13.54 10.94 4.00
C GLY A 188 -12.87 11.83 5.05
N LYS A 189 -13.45 13.00 5.28
CA LYS A 189 -12.98 13.94 6.30
C LYS A 189 -13.48 13.52 7.69
N ILE A 190 -12.74 13.90 8.72
CA ILE A 190 -13.18 13.69 10.12
C ILE A 190 -14.56 14.33 10.31
N GLY A 191 -15.46 13.61 10.98
CA GLY A 191 -16.83 14.04 11.22
C GLY A 191 -17.80 13.75 10.08
N THR A 192 -17.40 13.00 9.03
CA THR A 192 -18.27 12.67 7.89
C THR A 192 -18.54 11.18 7.79
N PHE A 193 -19.66 10.84 7.16
CA PHE A 193 -19.88 9.54 6.53
C PHE A 193 -19.45 9.65 5.07
N SER A 194 -18.85 8.59 4.54
CA SER A 194 -18.35 8.62 3.16
C SER A 194 -18.72 7.36 2.38
N LEU A 195 -18.88 7.56 1.07
CA LEU A 195 -19.12 6.52 0.09
C LEU A 195 -18.06 6.65 -0.99
N ILE A 196 -17.28 5.59 -1.21
CA ILE A 196 -16.35 5.55 -2.35
C ILE A 196 -16.58 4.32 -3.21
N ILE A 197 -16.34 4.48 -4.51
CA ILE A 197 -16.36 3.39 -5.48
C ILE A 197 -14.93 3.13 -5.92
N CYS A 198 -14.43 1.92 -5.64
CA CYS A 198 -13.11 1.47 -6.02
C CYS A 198 -13.21 0.53 -7.22
N ASP A 199 -12.50 0.85 -8.29
CA ASP A 199 -12.43 0.07 -9.52
C ASP A 199 -11.01 -0.41 -9.85
N LYS A 200 -10.03 -0.04 -9.02
CA LYS A 200 -8.63 -0.42 -9.15
C LYS A 200 -7.99 -0.67 -7.79
N GLN A 201 -6.85 -1.38 -7.81
CA GLN A 201 -6.04 -1.54 -6.61
C GLN A 201 -5.48 -0.20 -6.17
N ASN A 202 -5.54 0.02 -4.87
CA ASN A 202 -4.96 1.19 -4.23
C ASN A 202 -4.37 0.76 -2.89
N PHE A 203 -3.06 0.93 -2.74
CA PHE A 203 -2.31 0.55 -1.55
C PHE A 203 -2.05 1.74 -0.62
N ASN A 204 -2.50 2.95 -1.00
CA ASN A 204 -2.36 4.17 -0.21
C ASN A 204 -3.10 4.09 1.12
N GLU A 205 -2.68 4.99 2.00
CA GLU A 205 -3.48 5.32 3.17
C GLU A 205 -4.82 5.96 2.77
N PRO A 206 -5.93 5.52 3.40
CA PRO A 206 -7.26 5.98 3.04
C PRO A 206 -7.46 7.52 3.15
N TYR A 207 -6.70 8.21 4.01
CA TYR A 207 -6.77 9.67 4.22
C TYR A 207 -5.72 10.49 3.45
N ILE A 208 -4.73 9.85 2.81
CA ILE A 208 -3.67 10.57 2.07
C ILE A 208 -4.06 10.78 0.61
N SER A 209 -4.94 9.95 0.06
CA SER A 209 -5.40 10.15 -1.31
C SER A 209 -6.37 11.34 -1.39
N LYS A 210 -5.82 12.55 -1.55
CA LYS A 210 -6.40 13.44 -2.56
C LYS A 210 -6.35 12.65 -3.87
N THR A 211 -7.39 12.68 -4.70
CA THR A 211 -7.25 12.42 -6.16
C THR A 211 -7.31 10.99 -6.73
N PHE A 212 -8.14 10.06 -6.23
CA PHE A 212 -8.51 8.87 -7.05
C PHE A 212 -9.95 8.39 -6.98
N TYR A 213 -10.79 8.97 -6.14
CA TYR A 213 -12.21 8.67 -6.11
C TYR A 213 -12.96 9.92 -6.56
N GLU A 214 -13.98 9.76 -7.40
CA GLU A 214 -15.04 10.76 -7.49
C GLU A 214 -15.66 10.86 -6.09
N GLU A 215 -15.22 11.85 -5.32
CA GLU A 215 -15.75 12.12 -3.98
C GLU A 215 -17.21 12.57 -4.13
N TYR A 216 -18.13 11.64 -3.97
CA TYR A 216 -19.51 11.99 -3.63
C TYR A 216 -19.59 12.10 -2.10
N ASN A 217 -19.11 13.22 -1.57
CA ASN A 217 -19.27 13.54 -0.16
C ASN A 217 -20.76 13.83 0.11
N PHE A 218 -21.44 12.90 0.76
CA PHE A 218 -22.78 13.12 1.25
C PHE A 218 -22.69 13.59 2.71
N VAL A 219 -22.94 14.88 2.92
CA VAL A 219 -23.31 15.38 4.24
C VAL A 219 -24.80 15.04 4.39
N ILE A 220 -25.12 14.04 5.22
CA ILE A 220 -26.48 13.83 5.71
C ILE A 220 -26.60 14.56 7.04
#